data_AF-A0AAE4C104-F1
#
_entry.id   AF-A0AAE4C104-F1
#
_cell.length_a   1.000
_cell.length_b   1.000
_cell.length_c   1.000
_cell.angle_alpha   90.00
_cell.angle_beta   90.00
_cell.angle_gamma   90.00
#
_symmetry.space_group_name_H-M   'P 1'
#
loop_
_entity.id
_entity.type
_entity.pdbx_description
1 polymer ?
#
loop_
_entity_poly.entity_id
_entity_poly.type
_entity_poly.pdbx_seq_one_letter_code
_entity_poly.pdbx_strand_id
1 'polypeptide(L)' 'MKSTTPAGGALAAQQYLKANLVDEMQLHLVPTLLGGGERLFDGVEALHALAMVKAVVAPDVIHLQFARK' A
#
# COMPACT_ATOMS: atom_id res chain seq x y z
N MET A 1 -17.58 -5.38 10.02
CA MET A 1 -16.74 -5.29 8.79
C MET A 1 -15.45 -6.04 9.10
N LYS A 2 -15.12 -7.10 8.37
CA LYS A 2 -13.96 -7.95 8.68
C LYS A 2 -12.80 -7.50 7.79
N SER A 3 -11.76 -6.88 8.36
CA SER A 3 -10.56 -6.49 7.63
C SER A 3 -9.61 -7.69 7.59
N THR A 4 -9.34 -8.21 6.40
CA THR A 4 -8.37 -9.29 6.21
C THR A 4 -7.09 -8.67 5.70
N THR A 5 -6.03 -8.70 6.50
CA THR A 5 -4.70 -8.29 6.08
C THR A 5 -4.04 -9.47 5.36
N PRO A 6 -3.78 -9.39 4.04
CA PRO A 6 -3.08 -10.46 3.34
C PRO A 6 -1.65 -10.53 3.89
N ALA A 7 -1.26 -11.66 4.47
CA ALA A 7 0.14 -11.95 4.74
C ALA A 7 0.78 -12.39 3.41
N GLY A 8 1.36 -11.46 2.68
CA GLY A 8 1.95 -11.74 1.37
C GLY A 8 2.90 -10.64 0.93
N GLY A 9 3.97 -11.03 0.22
CA GLY A 9 4.96 -10.11 -0.35
C GLY A 9 4.39 -9.24 -1.46
N ALA A 10 5.27 -8.53 -2.18
CA ALA A 10 4.85 -7.53 -3.15
C ALA A 10 3.96 -8.13 -4.25
N LEU A 11 4.27 -9.34 -4.74
CA LEU A 11 3.46 -10.07 -5.70
C LEU A 11 2.00 -10.30 -5.25
N ALA A 12 1.77 -10.65 -3.98
CA ALA A 12 0.42 -10.87 -3.48
C ALA A 12 -0.33 -9.54 -3.40
N ALA A 13 0.29 -8.49 -2.86
CA ALA A 13 -0.29 -7.15 -2.81
C ALA A 13 -0.64 -6.63 -4.21
N GLN A 14 0.25 -6.81 -5.19
CA GLN A 14 -0.01 -6.45 -6.59
C GLN A 14 -1.24 -7.15 -7.16
N GLN A 15 -1.48 -8.44 -6.86
CA GLN A 15 -2.66 -9.16 -7.35
C GLN A 15 -3.96 -8.55 -6.82
N TYR A 16 -4.03 -8.24 -5.51
CA TYR A 16 -5.21 -7.60 -4.91
C TYR A 16 -5.42 -6.18 -5.45
N LEU A 17 -4.34 -5.42 -5.63
CA LEU A 17 -4.38 -4.07 -6.17
C LEU A 17 -4.81 -4.06 -7.65
N LYS A 18 -4.29 -4.97 -8.48
CA LYS A 18 -4.69 -5.14 -9.89
C LYS A 18 -6.14 -5.58 -10.02
N ALA A 19 -6.62 -6.43 -9.10
CA ALA A 19 -8.02 -6.85 -9.06
C ALA A 19 -8.98 -5.79 -8.49
N ASN A 20 -8.46 -4.63 -8.05
CA ASN A 20 -9.24 -3.55 -7.43
C ASN A 20 -10.09 -4.02 -6.22
N LEU A 21 -9.54 -4.97 -5.45
CA LEU A 21 -10.20 -5.59 -4.28
C LEU A 21 -9.81 -4.95 -2.94
N VAL A 22 -9.09 -3.82 -2.99
CA VAL A 22 -8.55 -3.15 -1.80
C VAL A 22 -9.46 -1.98 -1.43
N ASP A 23 -10.17 -2.11 -0.31
CA ASP A 23 -10.98 -1.03 0.25
C ASP A 23 -10.14 -0.10 1.14
N GLU A 24 -9.15 -0.64 1.85
CA GLU A 24 -8.24 0.08 2.75
C GLU A 24 -6.80 -0.41 2.58
N MET A 25 -5.83 0.51 2.62
CA MET A 25 -4.41 0.21 2.52
C MET A 25 -3.62 1.02 3.54
N GLN A 26 -2.75 0.34 4.29
CA GLN A 26 -1.75 0.98 5.15
C GLN A 26 -0.38 0.83 4.51
N LEU A 27 0.32 1.94 4.32
CA LEU A 27 1.65 2.00 3.75
C LEU A 27 2.62 2.60 4.78
N HIS A 28 3.71 1.88 5.05
CA HIS A 28 4.79 2.32 5.93
C HIS A 28 5.99 2.73 5.08
N LEU A 29 6.22 4.03 4.96
CA LEU A 29 7.34 4.57 4.19
C LEU A 29 8.55 4.75 5.10
N VAL A 30 9.58 3.93 4.92
CA VAL A 30 10.87 4.06 5.60
C VAL A 30 11.78 4.96 4.76
N PRO A 31 12.48 5.96 5.34
CA PRO A 31 13.32 6.91 4.60
C PRO A 31 14.68 6.31 4.20
N THR A 32 14.67 5.14 3.54
CA THR A 32 15.86 4.41 3.10
C THR A 32 15.82 4.19 1.59
N LEU A 33 16.91 4.56 0.91
CA LEU A 33 17.08 4.32 -0.52
C LEU A 33 17.75 2.96 -0.74
N LEU A 34 16.96 1.96 -1.16
CA LEU A 34 17.45 0.58 -1.34
C LEU A 34 18.17 0.34 -2.68
N GLY A 35 18.02 1.22 -3.67
CA GLY A 35 18.62 1.08 -5.02
C GLY A 35 18.00 -0.01 -5.91
N GLY A 36 17.36 -1.02 -5.34
CA GLY A 36 16.66 -2.10 -6.05
C GLY A 36 15.80 -2.96 -5.12
N GLY A 37 15.08 -3.94 -5.68
CA GLY A 37 14.22 -4.85 -4.93
C GLY A 37 12.88 -5.13 -5.61
N GLU A 38 12.02 -5.88 -4.92
CA GLU A 38 10.65 -6.15 -5.38
C GLU A 38 9.79 -4.89 -5.23
N ARG A 39 9.14 -4.45 -6.31
CA ARG A 39 8.36 -3.22 -6.36
C ARG A 39 6.90 -3.50 -5.99
N LEU A 40 6.39 -2.86 -4.94
CA LEU A 40 5.00 -3.05 -4.48
C LEU A 40 3.93 -2.68 -5.53
N PHE A 41 4.21 -1.69 -6.37
CA PHE A 41 3.24 -1.13 -7.31
C PHE A 41 3.51 -1.51 -8.77
N ASP A 42 4.32 -2.54 -9.03
CA ASP A 42 4.70 -2.91 -10.39
C ASP A 42 3.50 -3.40 -11.21
N GLY A 43 3.23 -2.70 -12.32
CA GLY A 43 2.09 -2.97 -13.20
C GLY A 43 0.71 -2.70 -12.56
N VAL A 44 0.62 -1.92 -11.48
CA VAL A 44 -0.67 -1.53 -10.87
C VAL A 44 -1.11 -0.19 -11.45
N GLU A 45 -2.12 -0.19 -12.33
CA GLU A 45 -2.62 1.03 -12.98
C GLU A 45 -3.79 1.71 -12.23
N ALA A 46 -4.53 0.94 -11.43
CA ALA A 46 -5.80 1.37 -10.81
C ALA A 46 -5.65 1.99 -9.40
N LEU A 47 -4.54 2.66 -9.08
CA LEU A 47 -4.34 3.28 -7.76
C LEU A 47 -5.24 4.51 -7.50
N HIS A 48 -5.79 5.11 -8.56
CA HIS A 48 -6.61 6.34 -8.49
C HIS A 48 -7.91 6.19 -7.69
N ALA A 49 -8.37 4.97 -7.45
CA ALA A 49 -9.55 4.67 -6.64
C ALA A 49 -9.31 4.86 -5.13
N LEU A 50 -8.04 4.91 -4.70
CA LEU A 50 -7.66 5.10 -3.31
C LEU A 50 -7.32 6.56 -3.03
N ALA A 51 -7.90 7.13 -1.99
CA ALA A 51 -7.58 8.45 -1.48
C ALA A 51 -6.84 8.34 -0.14
N MET A 52 -5.81 9.17 0.06
CA MET A 52 -5.13 9.26 1.35
C MET A 52 -6.07 9.87 2.38
N VAL A 53 -6.30 9.16 3.48
CA VAL A 53 -7.19 9.60 4.58
C VAL A 53 -6.42 9.97 5.84
N LYS A 54 -5.19 9.48 6.00
CA LYS A 54 -4.35 9.79 7.17
C LYS A 54 -2.87 9.70 6.82
N ALA A 55 -2.08 10.62 7.38
CA ALA A 55 -0.62 10.57 7.38
C ALA A 55 -0.11 10.88 8.79
N VAL A 56 0.75 10.01 9.33
CA VAL A 56 1.41 10.21 10.62
C VAL A 56 2.91 10.04 10.42
N VAL A 57 3.67 11.09 10.73
CA VAL A 57 5.13 11.05 10.69
C VAL A 57 5.65 10.57 12.04
N ALA A 58 6.44 9.50 12.03
CA ALA A 58 7.19 9.00 13.17
C ALA A 58 8.70 9.13 12.88
N PRO A 59 9.59 8.95 13.88
CA PRO A 59 11.02 9.19 13.72
C PRO A 59 11.67 8.45 12.54
N ASP A 60 11.30 7.18 12.32
CA ASP A 60 11.94 6.32 11.31
C ASP A 60 10.98 5.88 10.19
N VAL A 61 9.73 6.33 10.22
CA VAL A 61 8.69 5.86 9.30
C VAL A 61 7.56 6.85 9.16
N ILE A 62 6.99 6.93 7.97
CA ILE A 62 5.73 7.64 7.74
C ILE A 62 4.63 6.60 7.56
N HIS A 63 3.63 6.64 8.44
CA HIS A 63 2.43 5.83 8.34
C HIS A 63 1.39 6.54 7.46
N LEU A 64 1.09 5.98 6.31
CA LEU A 64 0.08 6.48 5.38
C LEU A 64 -1.11 5.51 5.36
N GLN A 65 -2.32 6.05 5.42
CA GLN A 65 -3.55 5.29 5.28
C GLN A 65 -4.32 5.79 4.07
N PHE A 66 -4.73 4.86 3.23
CA PHE A 66 -5.58 5.08 2.08
C PHE A 66 -6.89 4.31 2.24
N ALA A 67 -7.98 4.90 1.75
CA ALA A 67 -9.28 4.25 1.66
C ALA A 67 -9.86 4.49 0.26
N ARG A 68 -10.70 3.57 -0.21
CA ARG A 68 -11.41 3.73 -1.48
C ARG A 68 -12.34 4.95 -1.41
N LYS A 69 -12.36 5.73 -2.49
CA LYS A 69 -13.33 6.82 -2.70
C LYS A 69 -14.77 6.31 -2.78
#